data_AF-A0A293M0K9-F1
#
_entry.id   AF-A0A293M0K9-F1
#
_cell.length_a   1.000
_cell.length_b   1.000
_cell.length_c   1.000
_cell.angle_alpha   90.00
_cell.angle_beta   90.00
_cell.angle_gamma   90.00
#
_symmetry.space_group_name_H-M   'P 1'
#
loop_
_entity.id
_entity.type
_entity.pdbx_description
1 polymer ?
#
loop_
_entity_poly.entity_id
_entity_poly.type
_entity_poly.pdbx_seq_one_letter_code
_entity_poly.pdbx_strand_id
1 'polypeptide(L)'
;MMIDLGRIDTSQPIDLTTLCNTKIYFLEPFLQHFGVQLTDEGIDSFTAKVNIEVQHAKEHVIAAIERNGGVITTAFYDMESVMALADPEKFFMSYSDAASRGYLADPEEVAKQRLLWAQKYGYELPDLANDPDFAMLSIRKEPRQVFYGLEPGWVVNLRDKVILKPLDPDHQAYYVNN
;
A
#
# COMPACT_ATOMS: atom_id res chain seq x y z
N MET A 1 18.53 -3.12 22.35
CA MET A 1 17.72 -2.02 22.91
C MET A 1 16.32 -1.87 22.30
N MET A 2 16.03 -2.11 21.01
CA MET A 2 14.63 -2.06 20.51
C MET A 2 13.75 -3.19 21.09
N ILE A 3 14.28 -4.41 21.13
CA ILE A 3 13.61 -5.60 21.68
C ILE A 3 13.48 -5.48 23.21
N ASP A 4 14.58 -5.18 23.91
CA ASP A 4 14.60 -5.12 25.38
C ASP A 4 13.66 -4.06 25.97
N LEU A 5 13.42 -2.98 25.23
CA LEU A 5 12.48 -1.92 25.60
C LEU A 5 11.04 -2.19 25.15
N GLY A 6 10.76 -3.36 24.58
CA GLY A 6 9.42 -3.75 24.12
C GLY A 6 8.91 -2.96 22.92
N ARG A 7 9.80 -2.30 22.15
CA ARG A 7 9.40 -1.57 20.93
C ARG A 7 9.20 -2.48 19.73
N ILE A 8 9.80 -3.66 19.75
CA ILE A 8 9.63 -4.72 18.76
C ILE A 8 9.21 -5.98 19.51
N ASP A 9 8.06 -6.53 19.14
CA ASP A 9 7.60 -7.83 19.62
C ASP A 9 8.23 -8.94 18.78
N THR A 10 9.06 -9.78 19.40
CA THR A 10 9.74 -10.89 18.74
C THR A 10 8.85 -12.13 18.57
N SER A 11 7.61 -12.09 19.05
CA SER A 11 6.60 -13.13 18.79
C SER A 11 6.04 -13.08 17.36
N GLN A 12 6.23 -11.96 16.66
CA GLN A 12 5.78 -11.72 15.30
C GLN A 12 6.97 -11.60 14.33
N PRO A 13 6.75 -11.81 13.02
CA PRO A 13 7.73 -11.46 12.01
C PRO A 13 8.08 -9.97 12.05
N ILE A 14 9.36 -9.67 11.87
CA ILE A 14 9.90 -8.31 11.85
C ILE A 14 10.23 -7.97 10.40
N ASP A 15 9.58 -6.96 9.86
CA ASP A 15 9.80 -6.44 8.52
C ASP A 15 10.19 -4.96 8.54
N LEU A 16 10.29 -4.36 7.35
CA LEU A 16 10.62 -2.94 7.21
C LEU A 16 9.60 -2.03 7.90
N THR A 17 8.30 -2.36 7.80
CA THR A 17 7.24 -1.60 8.46
C THR A 17 7.37 -1.63 9.97
N THR A 18 7.67 -2.79 10.54
CA THR A 18 7.91 -2.96 11.98
C THR A 18 9.05 -2.06 12.45
N LEU A 19 10.15 -2.03 11.70
CA LEU A 19 11.32 -1.19 12.02
C LEU A 19 10.99 0.31 11.92
N CYS A 20 10.31 0.75 10.86
CA CYS A 20 9.90 2.15 10.69
C CYS A 20 8.89 2.60 11.77
N ASN A 21 8.01 1.70 12.22
CA ASN A 21 7.04 1.99 13.28
C ASN A 21 7.68 2.22 14.66
N THR A 22 8.92 1.77 14.89
CA THR A 22 9.64 2.08 16.14
C THR A 22 9.98 3.56 16.31
N LYS A 23 9.93 4.33 15.21
CA LYS A 23 10.37 5.74 15.11
C LYS A 23 11.82 5.98 15.57
N ILE A 24 12.64 4.92 15.61
CA ILE A 24 14.10 5.00 15.85
C ILE A 24 14.84 4.83 14.53
N TYR A 25 14.40 3.89 13.71
CA TYR A 25 14.93 3.71 12.36
C TYR A 25 14.20 4.66 11.40
N PHE A 26 14.96 5.47 10.67
CA PHE A 26 14.45 6.42 9.69
C PHE A 26 14.83 5.96 8.29
N LEU A 27 13.81 5.79 7.45
CA LEU A 27 13.94 5.46 6.05
C LEU A 27 13.34 6.61 5.24
N GLU A 28 14.09 7.14 4.28
CA GLU A 28 13.64 8.22 3.40
C GLU A 28 13.69 7.72 1.94
N PRO A 29 12.58 7.16 1.42
CA PRO A 29 12.54 6.57 0.08
C PRO A 29 12.95 7.58 -1.02
N PHE A 30 12.60 8.86 -0.83
CA PHE A 30 12.95 9.94 -1.77
C PHE A 30 14.46 10.23 -1.88
N LEU A 31 15.25 9.80 -0.89
CA LEU A 31 16.71 9.86 -0.93
C LEU A 31 17.32 8.57 -1.50
N GLN A 32 16.51 7.75 -2.18
CA GLN A 32 16.90 6.44 -2.73
C GLN A 32 17.36 5.46 -1.64
N HIS A 33 16.70 5.49 -0.48
CA HIS A 33 16.86 4.43 0.50
C HIS A 33 15.99 3.24 0.07
N PHE A 34 16.61 2.07 -0.11
CA PHE A 34 15.93 0.87 -0.61
C PHE A 34 15.50 -0.10 0.49
N GLY A 35 15.75 0.23 1.75
CA GLY A 35 15.42 -0.59 2.91
C GLY A 35 16.56 -0.62 3.93
N VAL A 36 16.69 -1.76 4.62
CA VAL A 36 17.56 -1.99 5.76
C VAL A 36 18.69 -2.94 5.40
N GLN A 37 19.90 -2.52 5.75
CA GLN A 37 21.06 -3.40 5.84
C GLN A 37 21.33 -3.72 7.31
N LEU A 38 21.32 -5.00 7.66
CA LEU A 38 21.69 -5.44 9.00
C LEU A 38 23.21 -5.56 9.11
N THR A 39 23.78 -4.92 10.14
CA THR A 39 25.22 -4.87 10.42
C THR A 39 25.61 -5.77 11.59
N ASP A 40 26.90 -5.93 11.82
CA ASP A 40 27.51 -6.76 12.85
C ASP A 40 27.81 -6.02 14.16
N GLU A 41 27.29 -4.80 14.30
CA GLU A 41 27.44 -4.05 15.55
C GLU A 41 26.68 -4.74 16.69
N GLY A 42 27.41 -5.04 17.78
CA GLY A 42 26.83 -5.75 18.93
C GLY A 42 26.58 -7.24 18.71
N ILE A 43 27.13 -7.83 17.64
CA ILE A 43 26.94 -9.24 17.27
C ILE A 43 27.25 -10.21 18.42
N ASP A 44 28.25 -9.95 19.23
CA ASP A 44 28.64 -10.84 20.35
C ASP A 44 27.65 -10.81 21.51
N SER A 45 26.91 -9.70 21.67
CA SER A 45 25.90 -9.54 22.73
C SER A 45 24.48 -9.89 22.27
N PHE A 46 24.29 -10.13 20.96
CA PHE A 46 22.98 -10.44 20.40
C PHE A 46 22.53 -11.86 20.81
N THR A 47 21.40 -11.91 21.53
CA THR A 47 20.82 -13.13 22.12
C THR A 47 19.35 -13.34 21.77
N ALA A 48 18.74 -12.44 20.99
CA ALA A 48 17.31 -12.51 20.69
C ALA A 48 17.02 -13.56 19.60
N LYS A 49 15.92 -14.31 19.80
CA LYS A 49 15.35 -15.19 18.78
C LYS A 49 14.30 -14.42 17.99
N VAL A 50 14.54 -14.21 16.70
CA VAL A 50 13.68 -13.39 15.83
C VAL A 50 13.45 -14.05 14.47
N ASN A 51 12.29 -13.78 13.87
CA ASN A 51 12.07 -13.99 12.44
C ASN A 51 12.11 -12.61 11.77
N ILE A 52 13.15 -12.32 10.97
CA ILE A 52 13.38 -10.99 10.43
C ILE A 52 13.59 -11.00 8.92
N GLU A 53 12.96 -10.08 8.22
CA GLU A 53 13.17 -9.81 6.81
C GLU A 53 13.91 -8.47 6.62
N VAL A 54 15.01 -8.49 5.86
CA VAL A 54 15.83 -7.30 5.56
C VAL A 54 16.21 -7.28 4.08
N GLN A 55 16.77 -6.18 3.59
CA GLN A 55 17.18 -6.08 2.19
C GLN A 55 18.61 -6.60 1.99
N HIS A 56 19.45 -6.50 3.03
CA HIS A 56 20.82 -6.97 2.95
C HIS A 56 21.35 -7.41 4.33
N ALA A 57 22.07 -8.52 4.35
CA ALA A 57 22.82 -9.00 5.51
C ALA A 57 24.07 -9.75 5.06
N LYS A 58 25.15 -9.68 5.84
CA LYS A 58 26.38 -10.43 5.60
C LYS A 58 26.33 -11.80 6.31
N GLU A 59 27.14 -12.75 5.84
CA GLU A 59 27.18 -14.14 6.34
C GLU A 59 27.30 -14.24 7.88
N HIS A 60 28.21 -13.49 8.50
CA HIS A 60 28.37 -13.52 9.96
C HIS A 60 27.16 -12.97 10.70
N VAL A 61 26.46 -11.97 10.16
CA VAL A 61 25.22 -11.43 10.74
C VAL A 61 24.11 -12.47 10.66
N ILE A 62 23.98 -13.16 9.52
CA ILE A 62 23.03 -14.26 9.33
C ILE A 62 23.29 -15.36 10.36
N ALA A 63 24.55 -15.80 10.48
CA ALA A 63 24.95 -16.81 11.46
C ALA A 63 24.64 -16.40 12.91
N ALA A 64 24.75 -15.12 13.25
CA ALA A 64 24.41 -14.62 14.59
C ALA A 64 22.91 -14.63 14.90
N ILE A 65 22.04 -14.52 13.90
CA ILE A 65 20.60 -14.72 14.07
C ILE A 65 20.29 -16.21 14.21
N GLU A 66 20.84 -17.03 13.31
CA GLU A 66 20.57 -18.46 13.26
C GLU A 66 21.07 -19.20 14.50
N ARG A 67 22.24 -18.82 15.05
CA ARG A 67 22.78 -19.42 16.30
C ARG A 67 21.86 -19.19 17.51
N ASN A 68 21.05 -18.14 17.49
CA ASN A 68 20.05 -17.83 18.53
C ASN A 68 18.68 -18.49 18.21
N GLY A 69 18.61 -19.32 17.17
CA GLY A 69 17.40 -20.01 16.71
C GLY A 69 16.45 -19.12 15.91
N GLY A 70 16.91 -17.96 15.44
CA GLY A 70 16.14 -17.07 14.59
C GLY A 70 16.16 -17.51 13.12
N VAL A 71 15.34 -16.83 12.31
CA VAL A 71 15.30 -16.96 10.85
C VAL A 71 15.50 -15.57 10.26
N ILE A 72 16.31 -15.48 9.22
CA ILE A 72 16.51 -14.25 8.44
C ILE A 72 16.22 -14.49 6.97
N THR A 73 15.47 -13.59 6.36
CA THR A 73 15.18 -13.60 4.92
C THR A 73 15.67 -12.30 4.30
N THR A 74 16.33 -12.39 3.15
CA THR A 74 16.66 -11.22 2.34
C THR A 74 15.63 -11.06 1.24
N ALA A 75 14.95 -9.93 1.18
CA ALA A 75 13.92 -9.64 0.19
C ALA A 75 14.20 -8.32 -0.55
N PHE A 76 13.83 -8.28 -1.83
CA PHE A 76 13.87 -7.07 -2.63
C PHE A 76 12.49 -6.41 -2.65
N TYR A 77 12.47 -5.10 -2.48
CA TYR A 77 11.29 -4.26 -2.67
C TYR A 77 11.61 -3.18 -3.71
N ASP A 78 10.66 -2.93 -4.61
CA ASP A 78 10.74 -1.75 -5.46
C ASP A 78 10.47 -0.47 -4.64
N MET A 79 10.73 0.69 -5.24
CA MET A 79 10.62 1.97 -4.53
C MET A 79 9.20 2.24 -4.01
N GLU A 80 8.17 1.85 -4.76
CA GLU A 80 6.77 2.01 -4.36
C GLU A 80 6.43 1.14 -3.14
N SER A 81 6.90 -0.11 -3.15
CA SER A 81 6.77 -1.01 -2.01
C SER A 81 7.50 -0.47 -0.78
N VAL A 82 8.69 0.09 -0.96
CA VAL A 82 9.44 0.74 0.13
C VAL A 82 8.69 1.96 0.66
N MET A 83 8.12 2.80 -0.21
CA MET A 83 7.28 3.94 0.20
C MET A 83 6.06 3.49 1.01
N ALA A 84 5.37 2.45 0.54
CA ALA A 84 4.22 1.88 1.23
C ALA A 84 4.60 1.30 2.59
N LEU A 85 5.71 0.55 2.68
CA LEU A 85 6.15 -0.07 3.93
C LEU A 85 6.70 0.93 4.94
N ALA A 86 7.34 2.01 4.49
CA ALA A 86 7.92 3.03 5.36
C ALA A 86 6.86 3.83 6.12
N ASP A 87 5.76 4.19 5.44
CA ASP A 87 4.63 4.90 6.02
C ASP A 87 3.33 4.49 5.29
N PRO A 88 2.72 3.35 5.69
CA PRO A 88 1.51 2.85 5.05
C PRO A 88 0.37 3.85 5.09
N GLU A 89 0.21 4.56 6.21
CA GLU A 89 -0.85 5.54 6.40
C GLU A 89 -0.70 6.68 5.39
N LYS A 90 0.49 7.30 5.32
CA LYS A 90 0.75 8.38 4.36
C LYS A 90 0.65 7.90 2.91
N PHE A 91 1.08 6.68 2.62
CA PHE A 91 0.97 6.08 1.29
C PHE A 91 -0.50 5.98 0.86
N PHE A 92 -1.37 5.43 1.71
CA PHE A 92 -2.81 5.33 1.39
C PHE A 92 -3.51 6.69 1.38
N MET A 93 -3.12 7.64 2.24
CA MET A 93 -3.66 9.01 2.22
C MET A 93 -3.46 9.71 0.87
N SER A 94 -2.40 9.40 0.13
CA SER A 94 -2.17 9.98 -1.21
C SER A 94 -3.28 9.65 -2.22
N TYR A 95 -3.94 8.50 -2.06
CA TYR A 95 -5.07 8.06 -2.87
C TYR A 95 -6.42 8.60 -2.38
N SER A 96 -6.44 9.24 -1.20
CA SER A 96 -7.59 9.96 -0.65
C SER A 96 -7.47 11.47 -0.82
N ASP A 97 -6.35 11.96 -1.38
CA ASP A 97 -6.13 13.38 -1.61
C ASP A 97 -6.93 13.90 -2.82
N ALA A 98 -7.74 14.94 -2.59
CA ALA A 98 -8.53 15.58 -3.63
C ALA A 98 -7.65 16.35 -4.65
N ALA A 99 -6.48 16.84 -4.23
CA ALA A 99 -5.58 17.57 -5.12
C ALA A 99 -4.92 16.63 -6.14
N SER A 100 -4.58 15.40 -5.74
CA SER A 100 -4.09 14.34 -6.65
C SER A 100 -5.19 13.68 -7.49
N ARG A 101 -6.47 13.96 -7.19
CA ARG A 101 -7.66 13.27 -7.74
C ARG A 101 -7.65 11.79 -7.38
N GLY A 102 -7.25 11.52 -6.14
CA GLY A 102 -7.29 10.19 -5.55
C GLY A 102 -8.68 9.56 -5.67
N TYR A 103 -8.73 8.26 -5.98
CA TYR A 103 -9.99 7.55 -6.19
C TYR A 103 -10.78 7.30 -4.90
N LEU A 104 -10.14 7.46 -3.74
CA LEU A 104 -10.75 7.42 -2.41
C LEU A 104 -11.07 8.83 -1.86
N ALA A 105 -10.81 9.88 -2.64
CA ALA A 105 -11.04 11.25 -2.22
C ALA A 105 -12.53 11.60 -2.21
N ASP A 106 -12.91 12.53 -1.32
CA ASP A 106 -14.26 13.09 -1.29
C ASP A 106 -14.57 13.85 -2.60
N PRO A 107 -15.62 13.46 -3.36
CA PRO A 107 -16.02 14.14 -4.59
C PRO A 107 -16.27 15.65 -4.42
N GLU A 108 -16.79 16.08 -3.26
CA GLU A 108 -17.04 17.50 -2.99
C GLU A 108 -15.73 18.27 -2.88
N GLU A 109 -14.72 17.69 -2.23
CA GLU A 109 -13.41 18.31 -2.10
C GLU A 109 -12.67 18.33 -3.44
N VAL A 110 -12.81 17.28 -4.26
CA VAL A 110 -12.32 17.28 -5.64
C VAL A 110 -12.94 18.42 -6.45
N ALA A 111 -14.24 18.68 -6.29
CA ALA A 111 -14.91 19.80 -6.96
C ALA A 111 -14.35 21.17 -6.52
N LYS A 112 -14.11 21.37 -5.22
CA LYS A 112 -13.45 22.60 -4.71
C LYS A 112 -12.04 22.76 -5.27
N GLN A 113 -11.25 21.69 -5.29
CA GLN A 113 -9.89 21.72 -5.86
C GLN A 113 -9.88 22.05 -7.35
N ARG A 114 -10.89 21.60 -8.12
CA ARG A 114 -11.05 22.01 -9.53
C ARG A 114 -11.27 23.50 -9.67
N LEU A 115 -12.15 24.09 -8.85
CA LEU A 115 -12.40 25.53 -8.85
C LEU A 115 -11.14 26.33 -8.46
N LEU A 116 -10.44 25.90 -7.41
CA LEU A 116 -9.20 26.54 -6.97
C LEU A 116 -8.14 26.55 -8.08
N TRP A 117 -8.00 25.43 -8.80
CA TRP A 117 -7.03 25.33 -9.91
C TRP A 117 -7.45 26.17 -11.11
N ALA A 118 -8.74 26.21 -11.44
CA ALA A 118 -9.28 27.09 -12.48
C ALA A 118 -8.90 28.56 -12.22
N GLN A 119 -9.08 29.01 -10.98
CA GLN A 119 -8.67 30.35 -10.55
C GLN A 119 -7.15 30.54 -10.58
N LYS A 120 -6.38 29.58 -10.06
CA LYS A 120 -4.91 29.64 -9.98
C LYS A 120 -4.25 29.72 -11.35
N TYR A 121 -4.75 28.94 -12.31
CA TYR A 121 -4.18 28.82 -13.66
C TYR A 121 -4.89 29.69 -14.70
N GLY A 122 -5.96 30.39 -14.33
CA GLY A 122 -6.63 31.38 -15.17
C GLY A 122 -7.48 30.79 -16.30
N TYR A 123 -8.16 29.67 -16.07
CA TYR A 123 -9.11 29.08 -17.01
C TYR A 123 -10.53 29.07 -16.44
N GLU A 124 -11.53 29.16 -17.31
CA GLU A 124 -12.93 28.98 -16.92
C GLU A 124 -13.22 27.48 -16.77
N LEU A 125 -13.82 27.10 -15.63
CA LEU A 125 -14.16 25.71 -15.37
C LEU A 125 -15.40 25.33 -16.21
N PRO A 126 -15.33 24.33 -17.11
CA PRO A 126 -16.48 23.94 -17.92
C PRO A 126 -17.59 23.34 -17.06
N ASP A 127 -18.83 23.65 -17.41
CA ASP A 127 -20.00 23.02 -16.79
C ASP A 127 -20.23 21.64 -17.40
N LEU A 128 -19.81 20.62 -16.64
CA LEU A 128 -19.98 19.22 -17.05
C LEU A 128 -21.44 18.81 -17.18
N ALA A 129 -22.37 19.43 -16.44
CA ALA A 129 -23.77 19.00 -16.46
C ALA A 129 -24.44 19.22 -17.83
N ASN A 130 -23.91 20.17 -18.61
CA ASN A 130 -24.37 20.50 -19.96
C ASN A 130 -23.52 19.84 -21.06
N ASP A 131 -22.52 19.04 -20.70
CA ASP A 131 -21.64 18.37 -21.65
C ASP A 131 -22.36 17.17 -22.30
N PRO A 132 -22.37 17.03 -23.64
CA PRO A 132 -22.96 15.87 -24.32
C PRO A 132 -22.40 14.53 -23.83
N ASP A 133 -21.14 14.50 -23.38
CA ASP A 133 -20.44 13.31 -22.92
C ASP A 133 -20.47 13.16 -21.38
N PHE A 134 -21.32 13.92 -20.68
CA PHE A 134 -21.42 13.90 -19.20
C PHE A 134 -21.51 12.48 -18.62
N ALA A 135 -22.29 11.61 -19.26
CA ALA A 135 -22.46 10.23 -18.83
C ALA A 135 -21.12 9.49 -18.78
N MET A 136 -20.26 9.67 -19.79
CA MET A 136 -18.94 9.04 -19.85
C MET A 136 -17.96 9.69 -18.86
N LEU A 137 -17.93 11.03 -18.80
CA LEU A 137 -17.02 11.78 -17.95
C LEU A 137 -17.23 11.54 -16.44
N SER A 138 -18.48 11.21 -16.07
CA SER A 138 -18.88 10.90 -14.70
C SER A 138 -18.66 9.45 -14.28
N ILE A 139 -18.34 8.54 -15.21
CA ILE A 139 -18.07 7.15 -14.87
C ILE A 139 -16.84 7.06 -13.97
N ARG A 140 -16.98 6.32 -12.87
CA ARG A 140 -15.90 5.91 -11.97
C ARG A 140 -16.07 4.44 -11.66
N LYS A 141 -14.95 3.73 -11.57
CA LYS A 141 -14.95 2.37 -11.03
C LYS A 141 -15.11 2.45 -9.51
N GLU A 142 -15.85 1.52 -8.95
CA GLU A 142 -15.79 1.27 -7.52
C GLU A 142 -14.37 0.83 -7.11
N PRO A 143 -13.90 1.12 -5.88
CA PRO A 143 -12.57 0.74 -5.40
C PRO A 143 -12.21 -0.73 -5.63
N ARG A 144 -13.19 -1.63 -5.54
CA ARG A 144 -13.03 -3.08 -5.73
C ARG A 144 -13.20 -3.53 -7.19
N GLN A 145 -13.67 -2.66 -8.07
CA GLN A 145 -13.95 -2.99 -9.46
C GLN A 145 -12.68 -2.93 -10.32
N VAL A 146 -12.33 -4.07 -10.91
CA VAL A 146 -11.15 -4.18 -11.77
C VAL A 146 -11.42 -3.65 -13.17
N PHE A 147 -12.49 -4.12 -13.82
CA PHE A 147 -12.83 -3.80 -15.20
C PHE A 147 -14.12 -2.97 -15.30
N TYR A 148 -14.18 -2.03 -16.27
CA TYR A 148 -15.42 -1.32 -16.56
C TYR A 148 -16.48 -2.28 -17.10
N GLY A 149 -17.70 -2.18 -16.56
CA GLY A 149 -18.85 -2.98 -17.01
C GLY A 149 -18.83 -4.44 -16.54
N LEU A 150 -17.88 -4.83 -15.69
CA LEU A 150 -17.86 -6.14 -15.04
C LEU A 150 -17.78 -5.96 -13.52
N GLU A 151 -18.75 -6.49 -12.81
CA GLU A 151 -18.78 -6.46 -11.35
C GLU A 151 -17.98 -7.61 -10.74
N PRO A 152 -17.41 -7.43 -9.53
CA PRO A 152 -16.83 -8.52 -8.76
C PRO A 152 -17.81 -9.70 -8.62
N GLY A 153 -17.28 -10.92 -8.77
CA GLY A 153 -18.06 -12.16 -8.70
C GLY A 153 -18.70 -12.62 -10.01
N TRP A 154 -18.62 -11.84 -11.09
CA TRP A 154 -19.07 -12.27 -12.41
C TRP A 154 -18.05 -13.22 -13.06
N VAL A 155 -18.54 -14.28 -13.71
CA VAL A 155 -17.70 -15.24 -14.42
C VAL A 155 -17.84 -15.04 -15.93
N VAL A 156 -16.72 -14.74 -16.59
CA VAL A 156 -16.68 -14.55 -18.05
C VAL A 156 -16.42 -15.91 -18.72
N ASN A 157 -17.37 -16.37 -19.53
CA ASN A 157 -17.19 -17.55 -20.39
C ASN A 157 -16.85 -17.09 -21.81
N LEU A 158 -15.57 -17.26 -22.19
CA LEU A 158 -15.07 -16.84 -23.49
C LEU A 158 -15.54 -17.73 -24.66
N ARG A 159 -15.78 -19.02 -24.40
CA ARG A 159 -16.21 -19.99 -25.42
C ARG A 159 -17.59 -19.62 -25.94
N ASP A 160 -18.52 -19.40 -25.01
CA ASP A 160 -19.93 -19.15 -25.33
C ASP A 160 -20.23 -17.64 -25.40
N LYS A 161 -19.24 -16.79 -25.08
CA LYS A 161 -19.33 -15.32 -25.06
C LYS A 161 -20.46 -14.81 -24.16
N VAL A 162 -20.58 -15.39 -22.97
CA VAL A 162 -21.59 -15.02 -21.98
C VAL A 162 -20.94 -14.64 -20.65
N ILE A 163 -21.67 -13.85 -19.86
CA ILE A 163 -21.31 -13.49 -18.49
C ILE A 163 -22.30 -14.17 -17.56
N LEU A 164 -21.78 -14.96 -16.63
CA LEU A 164 -22.56 -15.63 -15.60
C LEU A 164 -22.52 -14.78 -14.33
N LYS A 165 -23.69 -14.43 -13.81
CA LYS A 165 -23.85 -13.63 -12.59
C LYS A 165 -24.21 -14.53 -11.41
N PRO A 166 -23.69 -14.28 -10.20
CA PRO A 166 -24.06 -15.04 -9.02
C PRO A 166 -25.56 -14.83 -8.71
N LEU A 167 -26.28 -15.92 -8.49
CA LEU A 167 -27.70 -15.89 -8.10
C LEU A 167 -27.90 -16.08 -6.60
N ASP A 168 -26.93 -16.73 -5.94
CA ASP A 168 -26.96 -16.98 -4.52
C ASP A 168 -26.79 -15.66 -3.74
N PRO A 169 -27.76 -15.30 -2.86
CA PRO A 169 -27.67 -14.10 -2.04
C PRO A 169 -26.40 -14.01 -1.20
N ASP A 170 -25.88 -15.14 -0.70
CA ASP A 170 -24.68 -15.15 0.13
C ASP A 170 -23.44 -14.74 -0.68
N HIS A 171 -23.37 -15.21 -1.94
CA HIS A 171 -22.31 -14.82 -2.86
C HIS A 171 -22.43 -13.37 -3.30
N GLN A 172 -23.66 -12.89 -3.55
CA GLN A 172 -23.88 -11.47 -3.86
C GLN A 172 -23.47 -10.57 -2.69
N ALA A 173 -23.86 -10.93 -1.46
CA ALA A 173 -23.47 -10.21 -0.26
C ALA A 173 -21.94 -10.24 -0.06
N TYR A 174 -21.28 -11.36 -0.32
CA TYR A 174 -19.83 -11.48 -0.22
C TYR A 174 -19.10 -10.50 -1.15
N TYR A 175 -19.45 -10.46 -2.44
CA TYR A 175 -18.77 -9.59 -3.42
C TYR A 175 -19.12 -8.10 -3.30
N VAL A 176 -20.20 -7.76 -2.60
CA VAL A 176 -20.59 -6.37 -2.33
C VAL A 176 -20.00 -5.87 -1.00
N ASN A 177 -20.07 -6.66 0.06
CA ASN A 177 -19.77 -6.21 1.43
C ASN A 177 -18.32 -6.48 1.88
N ASN A 178 -17.64 -7.52 1.35
CA ASN A 178 -16.23 -7.84 1.70
C ASN A 178 -15.24 -7.35 0.66
#